data_AF-A0A925GR53-F1
#
_entry.id   AF-A0A925GR53-F1
#
_cell.length_a   1.000
_cell.length_b   1.000
_cell.length_c   1.000
_cell.angle_alpha   90.00
_cell.angle_beta   90.00
_cell.angle_gamma   90.00
#
_symmetry.space_group_name_H-M   'P 1'
#
loop_
_entity.id
_entity.type
_entity.pdbx_description
1 polymer ?
#
loop_
_entity_poly.entity_id
_entity_poly.type
_entity_poly.pdbx_seq_one_letter_code
_entity_poly.pdbx_strand_id
1 'polypeptide(L)'
;MGEELTNPSEAFVKHFTKQIYSGVITAKILDQFTGVVKRSLNQYVSDLNSDRLKSALAKDTDMLNLQVKAEEVSAAEPSKEADQNRVVTTELEKEGFYIIKSILRSKFDSTRLTHRDTQSYFGVLIDDNNRKPVCRLHLDGGKKYITLFDESKKEFKTEIKILDDIYSHSDNLIATALSYEGKK
;
A
#
# COMPACT_ATOMS: atom_id res chain seq x y z
N MET A 1 -5.66 -26.10 24.97
CA MET A 1 -5.08 -25.45 23.77
C MET A 1 -5.82 -24.17 23.39
N GLY A 2 -7.16 -24.14 23.29
CA GLY A 2 -7.89 -22.92 22.86
C GLY A 2 -7.75 -21.70 23.76
N GLU A 3 -7.62 -21.87 25.09
CA GLU A 3 -7.49 -20.75 26.04
C GLU A 3 -6.09 -20.11 26.05
N GLU A 4 -5.05 -20.84 25.63
CA GLU A 4 -3.69 -20.29 25.51
C GLU A 4 -3.55 -19.39 24.27
N LEU A 5 -4.50 -19.47 23.33
CA LEU A 5 -4.49 -18.66 22.10
C LEU A 5 -4.88 -17.20 22.33
N THR A 6 -5.78 -16.95 23.26
CA THR A 6 -6.29 -15.60 23.55
C THR A 6 -5.55 -14.94 24.70
N ASN A 7 -5.06 -15.74 25.66
CA ASN A 7 -4.27 -15.25 26.78
C ASN A 7 -3.13 -16.26 27.12
N PRO A 8 -1.95 -16.11 26.50
CA PRO A 8 -0.87 -17.08 26.69
C PRO A 8 -0.38 -17.07 28.14
N SER A 9 -0.27 -18.25 28.75
CA SER A 9 0.21 -18.42 30.12
C SER A 9 1.71 -18.11 30.22
N GLU A 10 2.19 -17.69 31.39
CA GLU A 10 3.62 -17.42 31.59
C GLU A 10 4.49 -18.66 31.31
N ALA A 11 3.99 -19.86 31.59
CA ALA A 11 4.66 -21.12 31.29
C ALA A 11 4.79 -21.34 29.78
N PHE A 12 3.75 -21.01 29.01
CA PHE A 12 3.74 -21.09 27.56
C PHE A 12 4.74 -20.09 26.95
N VAL A 13 4.70 -18.82 27.36
CA VAL A 13 5.64 -17.79 26.90
C VAL A 13 7.07 -18.18 27.23
N LYS A 14 7.35 -18.65 28.45
CA LYS A 14 8.69 -19.09 28.88
C LYS A 14 9.22 -20.25 28.04
N HIS A 15 8.35 -21.14 27.56
CA HIS A 15 8.74 -22.23 26.65
C HIS A 15 9.27 -21.69 25.32
N PHE A 16 8.59 -20.74 24.69
CA PHE A 16 9.05 -20.11 23.44
C PHE A 16 10.27 -19.24 23.65
N THR A 17 10.30 -18.43 24.72
CA THR A 17 11.43 -17.55 25.03
C THR A 17 12.72 -18.35 25.24
N LYS A 18 12.66 -19.54 25.84
CA LYS A 18 13.84 -20.40 26.04
C LYS A 18 14.42 -20.94 24.73
N GLN A 19 13.63 -21.06 23.67
CA GLN A 19 14.11 -21.57 22.37
C GLN A 19 14.89 -20.51 21.59
N ILE A 20 14.63 -19.23 21.85
CA ILE A 20 15.19 -18.10 21.08
C ILE A 20 16.11 -17.20 21.89
N TYR A 21 16.10 -17.32 23.22
CA TYR A 21 16.93 -16.54 24.12
C TYR A 21 17.83 -17.45 24.97
N SER A 22 19.14 -17.33 24.79
CA SER A 22 20.17 -18.15 25.45
C SER A 22 20.61 -17.62 26.83
N GLY A 23 20.07 -16.48 27.27
CA GLY A 23 20.36 -15.87 28.57
C GLY A 23 19.34 -16.21 29.67
N VAL A 24 19.59 -15.72 30.89
CA VAL A 24 18.67 -15.90 32.02
C VAL A 24 17.38 -15.12 31.76
N ILE A 25 16.24 -15.83 31.75
CA ILE A 25 14.93 -15.22 31.56
C ILE A 25 14.55 -14.45 32.81
N THR A 26 14.68 -13.12 32.76
CA THR A 26 14.23 -12.20 33.82
C THR A 26 12.76 -11.83 33.61
N ALA A 27 12.08 -11.37 34.66
CA ALA A 27 10.67 -10.96 34.59
C ALA A 27 10.40 -9.88 33.51
N LYS A 28 11.34 -8.95 33.29
CA LYS A 28 11.24 -7.94 32.24
C LYS A 28 11.28 -8.52 30.82
N ILE A 29 12.13 -9.53 30.61
CA ILE A 29 12.23 -10.23 29.33
C ILE A 29 10.97 -11.05 29.10
N LEU A 30 10.48 -11.75 30.13
CA LEU A 30 9.26 -12.54 30.04
C LEU A 30 8.06 -11.67 29.65
N ASP A 31 7.89 -10.50 30.27
CA ASP A 31 6.80 -9.57 29.95
C ASP A 31 6.84 -9.04 28.50
N GLN A 32 8.03 -8.69 28.02
CA GLN A 32 8.23 -8.28 26.61
C GLN A 32 7.85 -9.40 25.64
N PHE A 33 8.25 -10.65 25.94
CA PHE A 33 7.90 -11.81 25.12
C PHE A 33 6.41 -12.15 25.20
N THR A 34 5.76 -11.97 26.35
CA THR A 34 4.31 -12.17 26.49
C THR A 34 3.54 -11.29 25.51
N GLY A 35 3.91 -10.00 25.40
CA GLY A 35 3.29 -9.06 24.47
C GLY A 35 3.54 -9.38 22.99
N VAL A 36 4.67 -10.00 22.65
CA VAL A 36 4.98 -10.45 21.28
C VAL A 36 4.20 -11.72 20.95
N VAL A 37 4.27 -12.73 21.82
CA VAL A 37 3.57 -14.02 21.64
C VAL A 37 2.06 -13.81 21.49
N LYS A 38 1.46 -12.96 22.33
CA LYS A 38 0.02 -12.65 22.26
C LYS A 38 -0.39 -12.01 20.92
N ARG A 39 0.44 -11.10 20.39
CA ARG A 39 0.17 -10.45 19.08
C ARG A 39 0.30 -11.44 17.93
N SER A 40 1.37 -12.23 17.91
CA SER A 40 1.59 -13.24 16.87
C SER A 40 0.48 -14.30 16.85
N LEU A 41 -0.04 -14.69 18.01
CA LEU A 41 -1.09 -15.70 18.12
C LEU A 41 -2.46 -15.18 17.65
N ASN A 42 -2.79 -13.93 17.98
CA ASN A 42 -3.98 -13.26 17.44
C ASN A 42 -3.91 -13.06 15.92
N GLN A 43 -2.72 -12.74 15.40
CA GLN A 43 -2.50 -12.64 13.95
C GLN A 43 -2.73 -14.01 13.29
N TYR A 44 -2.14 -15.08 13.84
CA TYR A 44 -2.31 -16.43 13.32
C TYR A 44 -3.78 -16.90 13.30
N VAL A 45 -4.56 -16.56 14.32
CA VAL A 45 -6.01 -16.85 14.33
C VAL A 45 -6.75 -16.07 13.25
N SER A 46 -6.40 -14.80 13.06
CA SER A 46 -6.98 -13.96 12.00
C SER A 46 -6.66 -14.51 10.61
N ASP A 47 -5.43 -14.97 10.41
CA ASP A 47 -4.97 -15.56 9.14
C ASP A 47 -5.66 -16.90 8.88
N LEU A 48 -5.78 -17.78 9.89
CA LEU A 48 -6.49 -19.07 9.77
C LEU A 48 -7.97 -18.89 9.44
N ASN A 49 -8.64 -17.91 10.05
CA ASN A 49 -10.02 -17.56 9.72
C ASN A 49 -10.15 -17.03 8.30
N SER A 50 -9.21 -16.16 7.88
CA SER A 50 -9.17 -15.60 6.53
C SER A 50 -8.93 -16.69 5.48
N ASP A 51 -8.04 -17.64 5.74
CA ASP A 51 -7.75 -18.75 4.84
C ASP A 51 -8.91 -19.74 4.75
N ARG A 52 -9.62 -20.00 5.86
CA ARG A 52 -10.86 -20.78 5.83
C ARG A 52 -11.97 -20.08 5.05
N LEU A 53 -12.11 -18.76 5.21
CA LEU A 53 -13.07 -17.96 4.44
C LEU A 53 -12.74 -18.01 2.94
N LYS A 54 -11.47 -17.78 2.58
CA LYS A 54 -10.98 -17.86 1.19
C LYS A 54 -11.17 -19.26 0.60
N SER A 55 -10.91 -20.31 1.37
CA SER A 55 -11.08 -21.69 0.92
C SER A 55 -12.55 -22.11 0.78
N ALA A 56 -13.46 -21.52 1.57
CA ALA A 56 -14.91 -21.70 1.41
C ALA A 56 -15.45 -20.94 0.20
N LEU A 57 -15.00 -19.69 -0.01
CA LEU A 57 -15.33 -18.89 -1.21
C LEU A 57 -14.77 -19.52 -2.51
N ALA A 58 -13.62 -20.18 -2.44
CA ALA A 58 -13.02 -20.86 -3.58
C ALA A 58 -13.87 -22.04 -4.09
N LYS A 59 -14.72 -22.67 -3.24
CA LYS A 59 -15.61 -23.76 -3.67
C LYS A 59 -16.84 -23.28 -4.45
N ASP A 60 -17.22 -22.01 -4.34
CA ASP A 60 -18.30 -21.40 -5.14
C ASP A 60 -17.79 -20.64 -6.37
N THR A 61 -16.47 -20.47 -6.51
CA THR A 61 -15.87 -19.65 -7.58
C THR A 61 -15.16 -20.48 -8.67
N ASP A 62 -15.57 -21.74 -8.88
CA ASP A 62 -15.00 -22.64 -9.90
C ASP A 62 -15.60 -22.44 -11.31
N MET A 63 -16.18 -21.27 -11.62
CA MET A 63 -16.72 -20.99 -12.96
C MET A 63 -16.36 -19.64 -13.58
N LEU A 64 -15.50 -18.81 -12.95
CA LEU A 64 -15.26 -17.44 -13.46
C LEU A 64 -13.80 -16.95 -13.51
N ASN A 65 -12.78 -17.78 -13.27
CA ASN A 65 -11.38 -17.33 -13.36
C ASN A 65 -10.49 -18.21 -14.24
N LEU A 66 -10.91 -18.39 -15.51
CA LEU A 66 -10.00 -18.73 -16.61
C LEU A 66 -9.24 -17.46 -17.06
N GLN A 67 -8.39 -16.87 -16.22
CA GLN A 67 -7.35 -15.92 -16.70
C GLN A 67 -6.29 -15.49 -15.66
N VAL A 68 -5.76 -16.38 -14.82
CA VAL A 68 -4.44 -16.14 -14.19
C VAL A 68 -3.71 -17.48 -14.05
N LYS A 69 -2.96 -17.88 -15.07
CA LYS A 69 -1.92 -18.91 -14.95
C LYS A 69 -0.81 -18.68 -15.97
N ALA A 70 0.22 -17.96 -15.52
CA ALA A 70 1.64 -18.03 -15.92
C ALA A 70 2.32 -16.79 -15.28
N GLU A 71 3.31 -16.85 -14.40
CA GLU A 71 4.19 -17.90 -13.88
C GLU A 71 4.69 -17.40 -12.50
N GLU A 72 4.60 -18.26 -11.49
CA GLU A 72 5.57 -18.26 -10.39
C GLU A 72 6.93 -18.68 -10.96
N VAL A 73 8.04 -18.01 -10.60
CA VAL A 73 9.17 -18.55 -9.82
C VAL A 73 10.18 -17.40 -9.57
N SER A 74 10.32 -16.95 -8.33
CA SER A 74 11.64 -16.83 -7.68
C SER A 74 11.44 -16.51 -6.20
N ALA A 75 11.49 -17.57 -5.40
CA ALA A 75 11.69 -17.50 -3.96
C ALA A 75 13.19 -17.56 -3.67
N ALA A 76 13.71 -16.53 -2.99
CA ALA A 76 14.90 -16.61 -2.14
C ALA A 76 14.92 -15.39 -1.20
N GLU A 77 14.24 -15.54 -0.07
CA GLU A 77 14.62 -15.23 1.32
C GLU A 77 15.58 -14.06 1.72
N PRO A 78 15.49 -13.63 3.00
CA PRO A 78 15.55 -12.24 3.40
C PRO A 78 16.92 -11.81 3.95
N SER A 79 17.24 -10.52 3.82
CA SER A 79 18.21 -9.85 4.68
C SER A 79 17.55 -8.66 5.39
N LYS A 80 17.38 -8.82 6.70
CA LYS A 80 17.19 -7.72 7.64
C LYS A 80 18.34 -6.72 7.47
N GLU A 81 18.02 -5.44 7.42
CA GLU A 81 18.45 -4.42 8.38
C GLU A 81 18.26 -3.01 7.79
N ALA A 82 17.65 -2.16 8.63
CA ALA A 82 17.73 -0.71 8.62
C ALA A 82 17.66 0.03 7.27
N ASP A 83 16.45 0.44 6.90
CA ASP A 83 16.33 1.75 6.24
C ASP A 83 15.01 2.41 6.64
N GLN A 84 15.07 3.28 7.65
CA GLN A 84 13.96 4.11 8.13
C GLN A 84 13.65 5.26 7.16
N ASN A 85 13.63 5.00 5.86
CA ASN A 85 13.27 6.01 4.86
C ASN A 85 12.73 5.42 3.54
N ARG A 86 12.30 4.16 3.52
CA ARG A 86 11.74 3.57 2.31
C ARG A 86 10.35 4.15 2.06
N VAL A 87 10.29 5.05 1.09
CA VAL A 87 9.09 5.37 0.35
C VAL A 87 8.58 4.04 -0.23
N VAL A 88 7.46 3.54 0.30
CA VAL A 88 6.84 2.29 -0.15
C VAL A 88 5.57 2.66 -0.88
N THR A 89 5.55 2.44 -2.20
CA THR A 89 4.36 2.67 -3.01
C THR A 89 3.24 1.75 -2.57
N THR A 90 2.24 2.33 -1.93
CA THR A 90 1.05 1.66 -1.42
C THR A 90 0.09 1.29 -2.56
N GLU A 91 -0.78 0.32 -2.31
CA GLU A 91 -1.80 -0.08 -3.29
C GLU A 91 -2.76 1.08 -3.62
N LEU A 92 -3.11 1.88 -2.61
CA LEU A 92 -3.96 3.07 -2.79
C LEU A 92 -3.35 4.10 -3.75
N GLU A 93 -2.03 4.29 -3.72
CA GLU A 93 -1.35 5.18 -4.65
C GLU A 93 -1.36 4.64 -6.08
N LYS A 94 -1.19 3.32 -6.24
CA LYS A 94 -1.30 2.67 -7.55
C LYS A 94 -2.72 2.77 -8.11
N GLU A 95 -3.73 2.57 -7.28
CA GLU A 95 -5.13 2.76 -7.68
C GLU A 95 -5.40 4.20 -8.11
N GLY A 96 -4.97 5.19 -7.32
CA GLY A 96 -5.06 6.60 -7.68
C GLY A 96 -4.35 6.91 -9.01
N PHE A 97 -3.16 6.35 -9.22
CA PHE A 97 -2.45 6.46 -10.49
C PHE A 97 -3.25 5.88 -11.66
N TYR A 98 -3.85 4.70 -11.52
CA TYR A 98 -4.63 4.08 -12.58
C TYR A 98 -5.91 4.84 -12.90
N ILE A 99 -6.54 5.47 -11.90
CA ILE A 99 -7.68 6.38 -12.12
C ILE A 99 -7.23 7.57 -12.97
N ILE A 100 -6.16 8.27 -12.56
CA ILE A 100 -5.63 9.42 -13.30
C ILE A 100 -5.18 9.01 -14.71
N LYS A 101 -4.53 7.86 -14.83
CA LYS A 101 -4.09 7.29 -16.11
C LYS A 101 -5.26 7.02 -17.03
N SER A 102 -6.38 6.52 -16.49
CA SER A 102 -7.61 6.26 -17.26
C SER A 102 -8.27 7.55 -17.74
N ILE A 103 -8.32 8.59 -16.91
CA ILE A 103 -8.83 9.92 -17.27
C ILE A 103 -8.01 10.51 -18.42
N LEU A 104 -6.68 10.50 -18.27
CA LEU A 104 -5.76 11.11 -19.23
C LEU A 104 -5.59 10.31 -20.52
N ARG A 105 -5.90 9.01 -20.54
CA ARG A 105 -5.83 8.14 -21.73
C ARG A 105 -6.65 8.66 -22.90
N SER A 106 -7.71 9.42 -22.62
CA SER A 106 -8.55 10.05 -23.65
C SER A 106 -7.81 11.09 -24.50
N LYS A 107 -6.72 11.66 -23.99
CA LYS A 107 -5.94 12.74 -24.64
C LYS A 107 -4.45 12.40 -24.80
N PHE A 108 -3.91 11.51 -23.98
CA PHE A 108 -2.49 11.17 -23.91
C PHE A 108 -2.27 9.67 -24.05
N ASP A 109 -1.13 9.28 -24.61
CA ASP A 109 -0.71 7.88 -24.59
C ASP A 109 -0.38 7.45 -23.15
N SER A 110 -0.91 6.29 -22.78
CA SER A 110 -0.68 5.64 -21.49
C SER A 110 0.80 5.39 -21.14
N THR A 111 1.68 5.30 -22.13
CA THR A 111 3.14 5.08 -21.96
C THR A 111 3.86 6.35 -21.53
N ARG A 112 3.31 7.52 -21.83
CA ARG A 112 3.89 8.82 -21.47
C ARG A 112 3.61 9.21 -20.02
N LEU A 113 2.64 8.57 -19.37
CA LEU A 113 2.26 8.83 -17.99
C LEU A 113 3.11 7.99 -17.04
N THR A 114 3.91 8.67 -16.24
CA THR A 114 4.78 8.06 -15.23
C THR A 114 4.39 8.54 -13.84
N HIS A 115 4.80 7.77 -12.83
CA HIS A 115 4.66 8.17 -11.45
C HIS A 115 6.02 8.22 -10.78
N ARG A 116 6.14 9.09 -9.77
CA ARG A 116 7.29 9.17 -8.88
C ARG A 116 6.81 9.24 -7.46
N ASP A 117 7.26 8.27 -6.69
CA ASP A 117 6.93 8.17 -5.30
C ASP A 117 7.93 8.97 -4.46
N THR A 118 7.43 9.73 -3.49
CA THR A 118 8.25 10.52 -2.58
C THR A 118 7.68 10.41 -1.18
N GLN A 119 8.49 10.67 -0.16
CA GLN A 119 8.08 10.56 1.24
C GLN A 119 6.90 11.46 1.64
N SER A 120 6.60 12.50 0.86
CA SER A 120 5.54 13.46 1.17
C SER A 120 4.33 13.38 0.23
N TYR A 121 4.49 12.72 -0.92
CA TYR A 121 3.45 12.62 -1.94
C TYR A 121 3.82 11.62 -3.04
N PHE A 122 2.78 11.12 -3.71
CA PHE A 122 2.88 10.36 -4.93
C PHE A 122 2.63 11.27 -6.14
N GLY A 123 3.67 11.54 -6.93
CA GLY A 123 3.62 12.46 -8.07
C GLY A 123 3.26 11.74 -9.38
N VAL A 124 2.35 12.31 -10.16
CA VAL A 124 2.04 11.85 -11.52
C VAL A 124 2.58 12.87 -12.52
N LEU A 125 3.37 12.40 -13.49
CA LEU A 125 4.09 13.24 -14.45
C LEU A 125 3.89 12.75 -15.88
N ILE A 126 4.15 13.64 -16.83
CA ILE A 126 4.22 13.33 -18.26
C ILE A 126 5.69 13.29 -18.72
N ASP A 127 6.02 12.30 -19.55
CA ASP A 127 7.34 12.06 -20.14
C ASP A 127 8.47 11.92 -19.11
N ASP A 128 8.16 11.41 -17.91
CA ASP A 128 9.10 11.32 -16.78
C ASP A 128 9.85 12.63 -16.47
N ASN A 129 9.19 13.77 -16.69
CA ASN A 129 9.80 15.08 -16.55
C ASN A 129 9.24 15.85 -15.35
N ASN A 130 10.10 16.18 -14.38
CA ASN A 130 9.76 16.98 -13.20
C ASN A 130 9.19 18.38 -13.52
N ARG A 131 9.38 18.89 -14.74
CA ARG A 131 8.81 20.16 -15.21
C ARG A 131 7.40 20.02 -15.78
N LYS A 132 6.90 18.78 -15.91
CA LYS A 132 5.57 18.42 -16.39
C LYS A 132 4.76 17.60 -15.35
N PRO A 133 4.61 18.07 -14.10
CA PRO A 133 3.77 17.38 -13.12
C PRO A 133 2.29 17.59 -13.46
N VAL A 134 1.50 16.52 -13.47
CA VAL A 134 0.05 16.61 -13.71
C VAL A 134 -0.70 16.81 -12.39
N CYS A 135 -0.34 16.05 -11.38
CA CYS A 135 -0.87 16.20 -10.02
C CYS A 135 0.04 15.53 -9.00
N ARG A 136 -0.23 15.80 -7.71
CA ARG A 136 0.41 15.10 -6.59
C ARG A 136 -0.66 14.57 -5.65
N LEU A 137 -0.62 13.29 -5.35
CA LEU A 137 -1.51 12.63 -4.42
C LEU A 137 -0.86 12.60 -3.04
N HIS A 138 -1.58 13.05 -2.03
CA HIS A 138 -1.21 12.94 -0.62
C HIS A 138 -2.21 11.99 0.03
N LEU A 139 -1.89 10.70 0.03
CA LEU A 139 -2.76 9.65 0.58
C LEU A 139 -2.31 9.18 1.96
N ASP A 140 -1.11 9.57 2.37
CA ASP A 140 -0.53 9.26 3.67
C ASP A 140 -1.13 10.14 4.77
N GLY A 141 -1.91 9.52 5.67
CA GLY A 141 -2.46 10.17 6.86
C GLY A 141 -3.98 10.11 6.95
N GLY A 142 -4.53 10.77 7.98
CA GLY A 142 -5.98 10.73 8.27
C GLY A 142 -6.84 11.52 7.29
N LYS A 143 -6.27 12.49 6.57
CA LYS A 143 -6.94 13.28 5.54
C LYS A 143 -6.17 13.16 4.23
N LYS A 144 -6.88 12.88 3.15
CA LYS A 144 -6.30 12.68 1.82
C LYS A 144 -6.49 13.95 1.00
N TYR A 145 -5.49 14.29 0.19
CA TYR A 145 -5.52 15.49 -0.63
C TYR A 145 -4.96 15.22 -2.02
N ILE A 146 -5.50 15.92 -3.02
CA ILE A 146 -4.91 16.03 -4.34
C ILE A 146 -4.41 17.45 -4.53
N THR A 147 -3.15 17.59 -4.95
CA THR A 147 -2.59 18.86 -5.41
C THR A 147 -2.71 18.91 -6.93
N LEU A 148 -3.38 19.95 -7.41
CA LEU A 148 -3.62 20.22 -8.83
C LEU A 148 -2.92 21.53 -9.23
N PHE A 149 -2.77 21.74 -10.53
CA PHE A 149 -2.13 22.92 -11.09
C PHE A 149 -3.13 23.71 -11.93
N ASP A 150 -3.27 25.00 -11.62
CA ASP A 150 -4.09 25.92 -12.40
C ASP A 150 -3.39 26.33 -13.72
N GLU A 151 -4.10 27.04 -14.62
CA GLU A 151 -3.57 27.56 -15.88
C GLU A 151 -2.32 28.44 -15.68
N SER A 152 -2.28 29.16 -14.55
CA SER A 152 -1.12 29.96 -14.13
C SER A 152 0.02 29.15 -13.48
N LYS A 153 -0.05 27.80 -13.53
CA LYS A 153 0.85 26.85 -12.86
C LYS A 153 0.92 27.03 -11.34
N LYS A 154 -0.10 27.64 -10.73
CA LYS A 154 -0.21 27.71 -9.28
C LYS A 154 -0.73 26.39 -8.75
N GLU A 155 -0.05 25.86 -7.75
CA GLU A 155 -0.46 24.66 -7.04
C GLU A 155 -1.60 24.99 -6.07
N PHE A 156 -2.69 24.23 -6.11
CA PHE A 156 -3.76 24.30 -5.12
C PHE A 156 -4.11 22.88 -4.64
N LYS A 157 -4.49 22.79 -3.36
CA LYS A 157 -4.78 21.53 -2.68
C LYS A 157 -6.27 21.39 -2.48
N THR A 158 -6.80 20.22 -2.81
CA THR A 158 -8.21 19.88 -2.61
C THR A 158 -8.29 18.60 -1.78
N GLU A 159 -9.14 18.60 -0.76
CA GLU A 159 -9.39 17.43 0.08
C GLU A 159 -10.23 16.41 -0.68
N ILE A 160 -9.82 15.15 -0.61
CA ILE A 160 -10.55 14.01 -1.17
C ILE A 160 -10.88 13.04 -0.03
N LYS A 161 -12.09 12.50 -0.02
CA LYS A 161 -12.52 11.52 0.99
C LYS A 161 -12.29 10.11 0.48
N ILE A 162 -12.61 9.88 -0.80
CA ILE A 162 -12.46 8.61 -1.51
C ILE A 162 -11.64 8.81 -2.79
N LEU A 163 -11.09 7.74 -3.35
CA LEU A 163 -10.31 7.82 -4.59
C LEU A 163 -11.17 8.25 -5.79
N ASP A 164 -12.47 7.94 -5.78
CA ASP A 164 -13.38 8.35 -6.85
C ASP A 164 -13.56 9.87 -6.94
N ASP A 165 -13.29 10.63 -5.88
CA ASP A 165 -13.35 12.09 -5.90
C ASP A 165 -12.35 12.69 -6.93
N ILE A 166 -11.34 11.91 -7.34
CA ILE A 166 -10.40 12.29 -8.42
C ILE A 166 -11.14 12.55 -9.74
N TYR A 167 -12.24 11.84 -10.03
CA TYR A 167 -13.01 12.05 -11.26
C TYR A 167 -13.65 13.44 -11.34
N SER A 168 -14.01 14.03 -10.20
CA SER A 168 -14.54 15.40 -10.12
C SER A 168 -13.50 16.46 -10.51
N HIS A 169 -12.22 16.09 -10.57
CA HIS A 169 -11.11 16.95 -10.96
C HIS A 169 -10.52 16.61 -12.34
N SER A 170 -11.21 15.76 -13.11
CA SER A 170 -10.78 15.31 -14.43
C SER A 170 -10.47 16.45 -15.40
N ASP A 171 -11.32 17.48 -15.47
CA ASP A 171 -11.12 18.63 -16.34
C ASP A 171 -9.81 19.37 -16.03
N ASN A 172 -9.50 19.57 -14.75
CA ASN A 172 -8.25 20.20 -14.32
C ASN A 172 -7.04 19.35 -14.70
N LEU A 173 -7.09 18.03 -14.46
CA LEU A 173 -6.01 17.11 -14.82
C LEU A 173 -5.72 17.16 -16.34
N ILE A 174 -6.78 17.16 -17.15
CA ILE A 174 -6.67 17.23 -18.61
C ILE A 174 -6.11 18.60 -19.04
N ALA A 175 -6.62 19.71 -18.47
CA ALA A 175 -6.14 21.05 -18.78
C ALA A 175 -4.65 21.22 -18.44
N THR A 176 -4.23 20.78 -17.25
CA THR A 176 -2.81 20.78 -16.84
C THR A 176 -1.97 19.98 -17.83
N ALA A 177 -2.39 18.78 -18.17
CA ALA A 177 -1.67 17.92 -19.11
C ALA A 177 -1.54 18.57 -20.51
N LEU A 178 -2.63 19.14 -21.04
CA LEU A 178 -2.64 19.82 -22.35
C LEU A 178 -1.74 21.05 -22.40
N SER A 179 -1.57 21.74 -21.27
CA SER A 179 -0.65 22.90 -21.18
C SER A 179 0.80 22.54 -21.50
N TYR A 180 1.18 21.26 -21.42
CA TYR A 180 2.51 20.77 -21.76
C TYR A 180 2.68 20.37 -23.23
N GLU A 181 1.60 20.13 -23.97
CA GLU A 181 1.65 19.79 -25.41
C GLU A 181 1.80 21.05 -26.28
N GLY A 182 1.22 22.19 -25.86
CA GLY A 182 1.26 23.45 -26.60
C GLY A 182 2.60 24.20 -26.57
N LYS A 183 3.66 23.64 -25.96
CA LYS A 183 4.99 24.25 -25.84
C LYS A 183 6.04 23.58 -26.72
N LYS A 184 5.70 23.35 -28.00
CA LYS A 184 6.64 22.87 -29.00
C LYS A 184 7.29 24.04 -29.74
#